data_AF-A0AAV1B9K4-F1
#
_entry.id   AF-A0AAV1B9K4-F1
#
_cell.length_a   1.000
_cell.length_b   1.000
_cell.length_c   1.000
_cell.angle_alpha   90.00
_cell.angle_beta   90.00
_cell.angle_gamma   90.00
#
_symmetry.space_group_name_H-M   'P 1'
#
loop_
_entity.id
_entity.type
_entity.pdbx_description
1 polymer ?
#
loop_
_entity_poly.entity_id
_entity_poly.type
_entity_poly.pdbx_seq_one_letter_code
_entity_poly.pdbx_strand_id
1 'polypeptide(L)'
;MDSIRRKTIQVNLVRIPLQLKELESRIPENSPFTERHGRLLNLVTANTDRDMMKVLFQFFNPLHYCFTFLDYQLVPTLEEFSQLLRIPILSQLPFNGTERDPKPEDIAQSLHLQPSDITTNWETRSGVKGFLAKFLFEKAQNCWNSLDLQDFEKIVALLIYGMVLFPNPDQLIDVNTVKIFMPRNSVPTLLEDILHSFHTRTMRKRGILMCCTTLLTRWFISHLPQSVLKNEQGSRWSQRLMTLKYSDINWCSRSIENVIIVEHCREFSNVPLLGIRGGITYNPCLALRQFGYARRDDLHEMLIQGLVFDYENDDQGHRQRFI
;
A
#
# COMPACT_ATOMS: atom_id res chain seq x y z
N MET A 1 11.10 -11.76 -37.96
CA MET A 1 10.89 -11.84 -36.49
C MET A 1 9.68 -11.01 -36.17
N ASP A 2 8.52 -11.65 -36.04
CA ASP A 2 7.29 -10.97 -35.63
C ASP A 2 7.50 -10.37 -34.24
N SER A 3 7.46 -9.04 -34.14
CA SER A 3 7.43 -8.37 -32.85
C SER A 3 6.11 -8.76 -32.18
N ILE A 4 6.14 -9.68 -31.23
CA ILE A 4 5.00 -9.96 -30.37
C ILE A 4 4.75 -8.68 -29.56
N ARG A 5 3.88 -7.81 -30.07
CA ARG A 5 3.40 -6.64 -29.32
C ARG A 5 2.69 -7.19 -28.09
N ARG A 6 3.32 -7.07 -26.92
CA ARG A 6 2.65 -7.35 -25.64
C ARG A 6 1.36 -6.54 -25.61
N LYS A 7 0.21 -7.23 -25.52
CA LYS A 7 -1.08 -6.55 -25.38
C LYS A 7 -1.08 -5.83 -24.03
N THR A 8 -1.24 -4.51 -24.05
CA THR A 8 -1.32 -3.69 -22.84
C THR A 8 -2.49 -4.15 -21.99
N ILE A 9 -2.21 -4.49 -20.73
CA ILE A 9 -3.24 -4.86 -19.76
C ILE A 9 -3.92 -3.58 -19.28
N GLN A 10 -5.25 -3.54 -19.35
CA GLN A 10 -6.06 -2.41 -18.90
C GLN A 10 -6.41 -2.57 -17.41
N VAL A 11 -5.95 -1.63 -16.58
CA VAL A 11 -6.28 -1.56 -15.16
C VAL A 11 -6.85 -0.18 -14.80
N ASN A 12 -7.84 -0.21 -13.92
CA ASN A 12 -8.46 0.96 -13.33
C ASN A 12 -7.88 1.24 -11.94
N LEU A 13 -7.82 2.51 -11.54
CA LEU A 13 -7.34 2.94 -10.23
C LEU A 13 -8.49 3.55 -9.45
N VAL A 14 -8.62 3.18 -8.18
CA VAL A 14 -9.59 3.82 -7.27
C VAL A 14 -9.23 5.30 -7.11
N ARG A 15 -10.24 6.18 -7.12
CA ARG A 15 -10.03 7.63 -7.01
C ARG A 15 -10.13 8.03 -5.54
N ILE A 16 -9.18 8.86 -5.09
CA ILE A 16 -9.29 9.54 -3.80
C ILE A 16 -10.43 10.58 -3.90
N PRO A 17 -11.42 10.55 -3.00
CA PRO A 17 -12.52 11.52 -3.00
C PRO A 17 -12.02 12.95 -2.82
N LEU A 18 -12.64 13.91 -3.52
CA LEU A 18 -12.31 15.35 -3.37
C LEU A 18 -12.54 15.85 -1.94
N GLN A 19 -13.61 15.37 -1.30
CA GLN A 19 -13.91 15.67 0.11
C GLN A 19 -12.75 15.33 1.04
N LEU A 20 -12.02 14.23 0.79
CA LEU A 20 -10.86 13.89 1.63
C LEU A 20 -9.70 14.89 1.45
N LYS A 21 -9.51 15.41 0.23
CA LYS A 21 -8.52 16.47 -0.02
C LYS A 21 -8.90 17.78 0.65
N GLU A 22 -10.19 18.11 0.70
CA GLU A 22 -10.70 19.28 1.41
C GLU A 22 -10.56 19.18 2.92
N LEU A 23 -10.68 17.98 3.51
CA LEU A 23 -10.41 17.79 4.93
C LEU A 23 -8.91 17.84 5.24
N GLU A 24 -8.09 17.22 4.38
CA GLU A 24 -6.64 17.24 4.52
C GLU A 24 -6.08 18.67 4.50
N SER A 25 -6.56 19.53 3.59
CA SER A 25 -6.09 20.93 3.50
C SER A 25 -6.41 21.80 4.72
N ARG A 26 -7.29 21.33 5.62
CA ARG A 26 -7.61 22.00 6.88
C ARG A 26 -6.65 21.65 8.02
N ILE A 27 -5.88 20.57 7.87
CA ILE A 27 -4.91 20.15 8.88
C ILE A 27 -3.66 21.02 8.74
N PRO A 28 -3.28 21.80 9.77
CA PRO A 28 -2.08 22.63 9.69
C PRO A 28 -0.80 21.79 9.54
N GLU A 29 0.20 22.31 8.84
CA GLU A 29 1.51 21.63 8.67
C GLU A 29 2.21 21.35 10.01
N ASN A 30 2.02 22.22 11.00
CA ASN A 30 2.56 22.08 12.36
C ASN A 30 1.66 21.29 13.32
N SER A 31 0.60 20.66 12.80
CA SER A 31 -0.27 19.81 13.61
C SER A 31 0.50 18.57 14.14
N PRO A 32 0.07 18.02 15.29
CA PRO A 32 0.62 16.77 15.81
C PRO A 32 0.19 15.54 14.96
N PHE A 33 -0.56 15.73 13.87
CA PHE A 33 -1.04 14.64 13.02
C PHE A 33 0.10 13.72 12.56
N THR A 34 1.21 14.29 12.07
CA THR A 34 2.34 13.49 11.55
C THR A 34 3.02 12.67 12.64
N GLU A 35 3.08 13.19 13.88
CA GLU A 35 3.63 12.45 15.02
C GLU A 35 2.74 11.26 15.40
N ARG A 36 1.41 11.44 15.38
CA ARG A 36 0.46 10.40 15.79
C ARG A 36 0.21 9.36 14.70
N HIS A 37 0.11 9.78 13.46
CA HIS A 37 -0.40 8.97 12.35
C HIS A 37 0.63 8.73 11.24
N GLY A 38 1.82 9.31 11.35
CA GLY A 38 2.80 9.30 10.27
C GLY A 38 2.45 10.27 9.14
N ARG A 39 3.16 10.16 8.03
CA ARG A 39 3.07 11.02 6.85
C ARG A 39 1.91 10.65 5.92
N LEU A 40 0.75 10.31 6.48
CA LEU A 40 -0.42 9.87 5.71
C LEU A 40 -1.00 10.99 4.82
N LEU A 41 -0.95 12.25 5.27
CA LEU A 41 -1.44 13.40 4.49
C LEU A 41 -0.70 13.51 3.14
N ASN A 42 0.58 13.16 3.10
CA ASN A 42 1.39 13.14 1.87
C ASN A 42 0.88 12.16 0.81
N LEU A 43 0.06 11.18 1.19
CA LEU A 43 -0.57 10.25 0.25
C LEU A 43 -1.85 10.83 -0.35
N VAL A 44 -2.55 11.71 0.36
CA VAL A 44 -3.79 12.37 -0.11
C VAL A 44 -3.44 13.45 -1.12
N THR A 45 -2.37 14.22 -0.86
CA THR A 45 -1.88 15.29 -1.73
C THR A 45 -1.10 14.79 -2.93
N ALA A 46 -0.52 13.58 -2.85
CA ALA A 46 0.24 12.99 -3.95
C ALA A 46 -0.64 12.85 -5.20
N ASN A 47 -0.30 13.60 -6.25
CA ASN A 47 -0.94 13.41 -7.53
C ASN A 47 -0.47 12.07 -8.11
N THR A 48 -1.37 11.08 -8.16
CA THR A 48 -1.07 9.81 -8.82
C THR A 48 -1.18 10.02 -10.32
N ASP A 49 -0.03 10.09 -11.00
CA ASP A 49 -0.01 10.04 -12.45
C ASP A 49 -0.52 8.67 -12.91
N ARG A 50 -1.74 8.66 -13.45
CA ARG A 50 -2.43 7.43 -13.85
C ARG A 50 -1.69 6.73 -14.99
N ASP A 51 -1.04 7.49 -15.86
CA ASP A 51 -0.31 6.93 -16.99
C ASP A 51 1.00 6.30 -16.53
N MET A 52 1.69 6.93 -15.56
CA MET A 52 2.83 6.31 -14.89
C MET A 52 2.44 4.97 -14.26
N MET A 53 1.34 4.94 -13.49
CA MET A 53 0.89 3.71 -12.84
C MET A 53 0.51 2.60 -13.81
N LYS A 54 -0.17 2.94 -14.92
CA LYS A 54 -0.48 1.98 -15.98
C LYS A 54 0.77 1.40 -16.63
N VAL A 55 1.80 2.23 -16.84
CA VAL A 55 3.09 1.80 -17.38
C VAL A 55 3.83 0.92 -16.38
N LEU A 56 3.95 1.35 -15.12
CA LEU A 56 4.58 0.60 -14.03
C LEU A 56 3.94 -0.80 -13.88
N PHE A 57 2.61 -0.88 -13.96
CA PHE A 57 1.88 -2.15 -13.96
C PHE A 57 2.34 -3.12 -15.05
N GLN A 58 2.70 -2.64 -16.25
CA GLN A 58 3.19 -3.52 -17.32
C GLN A 58 4.57 -4.13 -17.03
N PHE A 59 5.33 -3.55 -16.10
CA PHE A 59 6.65 -4.03 -15.68
C PHE A 59 6.60 -4.96 -14.47
N PHE A 60 5.41 -5.20 -13.90
CA PHE A 60 5.27 -6.15 -12.80
C PHE A 60 5.56 -7.58 -13.29
N ASN A 61 6.48 -8.24 -12.58
CA ASN A 61 6.88 -9.62 -12.83
C ASN A 61 6.18 -10.54 -11.81
N PRO A 62 5.14 -11.27 -12.23
CA PRO A 62 4.35 -12.10 -11.31
C PRO A 62 5.08 -13.36 -10.83
N LEU A 63 6.26 -13.69 -11.38
CA LEU A 63 7.06 -14.83 -10.92
C LEU A 63 7.93 -14.48 -9.72
N HIS A 64 8.45 -13.24 -9.69
CA HIS A 64 9.37 -12.75 -8.64
C HIS A 64 8.74 -11.68 -7.74
N TYR A 65 7.49 -11.30 -8.02
CA TYR A 65 6.74 -10.24 -7.34
C TYR A 65 7.50 -8.92 -7.23
N CYS A 66 8.18 -8.54 -8.31
CA CYS A 66 8.96 -7.32 -8.42
C CYS A 66 8.66 -6.57 -9.71
N PHE A 67 9.19 -5.36 -9.87
CA PHE A 67 9.13 -4.61 -11.12
C PHE A 67 10.42 -4.83 -11.90
N THR A 68 10.32 -5.50 -13.04
CA THR A 68 11.46 -5.84 -13.90
C THR A 68 11.48 -4.93 -15.13
N PHE A 69 12.51 -4.10 -15.22
CA PHE A 69 12.82 -3.27 -16.37
C PHE A 69 13.93 -3.93 -17.21
N LEU A 70 14.38 -3.26 -18.27
CA LEU A 70 15.35 -3.83 -19.20
C LEU A 70 16.70 -4.16 -18.53
N ASP A 71 17.18 -3.26 -17.67
CA ASP A 71 18.54 -3.30 -17.11
C ASP A 71 18.56 -3.32 -15.57
N TYR A 72 17.39 -3.23 -14.94
CA TYR A 72 17.28 -3.16 -13.48
C TYR A 72 15.95 -3.75 -12.99
N GLN A 73 15.92 -4.05 -11.69
CA GLN A 73 14.71 -4.48 -10.99
C GLN A 73 14.54 -3.63 -9.74
N LEU A 74 13.29 -3.33 -9.40
CA LEU A 74 12.92 -2.67 -8.16
C LEU A 74 11.87 -3.51 -7.43
N VAL A 75 12.00 -3.58 -6.12
CA VAL A 75 11.12 -4.34 -5.23
C VAL A 75 10.65 -3.41 -4.13
N PRO A 76 9.33 -3.17 -3.95
CA PRO A 76 8.87 -2.44 -2.80
C PRO A 76 9.17 -3.25 -1.53
N THR A 77 9.63 -2.59 -0.48
CA THR A 77 10.05 -3.23 0.78
C THR A 77 9.31 -2.65 1.98
N LEU A 78 9.27 -3.43 3.06
CA LEU A 78 8.67 -2.99 4.33
C LEU A 78 9.40 -1.74 4.86
N GLU A 79 10.72 -1.74 4.73
CA GLU A 79 11.62 -0.71 5.24
C GLU A 79 11.40 0.62 4.52
N GLU A 80 11.35 0.61 3.19
CA GLU A 80 11.08 1.82 2.41
C GLU A 80 9.67 2.36 2.67
N PHE A 81 8.67 1.48 2.78
CA PHE A 81 7.30 1.90 3.08
C PHE A 81 7.17 2.49 4.49
N SER A 82 7.77 1.82 5.48
CA SER A 82 7.87 2.31 6.87
C SER A 82 8.47 3.71 6.91
N GLN A 83 9.57 3.92 6.18
CA GLN A 83 10.25 5.20 6.13
C GLN A 83 9.42 6.29 5.41
N LEU A 84 8.85 5.97 4.25
CA LEU A 84 8.02 6.90 3.48
C LEU A 84 6.81 7.38 4.29
N LEU A 85 6.22 6.47 5.06
CA LEU A 85 5.05 6.73 5.89
C LEU A 85 5.41 7.25 7.28
N ARG A 86 6.65 7.12 7.76
CA ARG A 86 6.99 7.25 9.19
C ARG A 86 6.07 6.41 10.09
N ILE A 87 5.81 5.16 9.68
CA ILE A 87 5.04 4.18 10.45
C ILE A 87 5.97 2.99 10.71
N PRO A 88 6.29 2.66 11.97
CA PRO A 88 7.24 1.59 12.26
C PRO A 88 6.70 0.21 11.84
N ILE A 89 7.62 -0.69 11.51
CA ILE A 89 7.34 -2.12 11.43
C ILE A 89 7.43 -2.65 12.86
N LEU A 90 6.28 -3.04 13.44
CA LEU A 90 6.25 -3.50 14.82
C LEU A 90 6.65 -4.98 14.93
N SER A 91 7.38 -5.33 15.99
CA SER A 91 7.69 -6.72 16.36
C SER A 91 6.50 -7.38 17.05
N GLN A 92 5.36 -7.38 16.36
CA GLN A 92 4.11 -8.02 16.78
C GLN A 92 3.55 -8.79 15.59
N LEU A 93 2.64 -9.73 15.86
CA LEU A 93 1.94 -10.44 14.80
C LEU A 93 1.22 -9.42 13.90
N PRO A 94 1.59 -9.29 12.60
CA PRO A 94 0.88 -8.42 11.69
C PRO A 94 -0.56 -8.88 11.49
N PHE A 95 -1.38 -8.03 10.88
CA PHE A 95 -2.73 -8.41 10.48
C PHE A 95 -2.69 -9.71 9.67
N ASN A 96 -3.45 -10.71 10.12
CA ASN A 96 -3.59 -12.01 9.46
C ASN A 96 -5.06 -12.32 9.13
N GLY A 97 -5.97 -11.41 9.49
CA GLY A 97 -7.41 -11.43 9.28
C GLY A 97 -8.19 -12.44 10.13
N THR A 98 -7.53 -13.16 11.04
CA THR A 98 -8.19 -14.07 12.00
C THR A 98 -8.51 -13.35 13.31
N GLU A 99 -8.15 -12.06 13.42
CA GLU A 99 -8.47 -11.23 14.55
C GLU A 99 -9.98 -11.13 14.72
N ARG A 100 -10.42 -11.14 15.97
CA ARG A 100 -11.82 -10.91 16.31
C ARG A 100 -12.23 -9.51 15.86
N ASP A 101 -13.47 -9.38 15.41
CA ASP A 101 -14.04 -8.07 15.13
C ASP A 101 -14.01 -7.21 16.41
N PRO A 102 -13.54 -5.96 16.33
CA PRO A 102 -13.51 -5.08 17.49
C PRO A 102 -14.94 -4.81 17.97
N LYS A 103 -15.12 -4.73 19.30
CA LYS A 103 -16.44 -4.43 19.84
C LYS A 103 -16.80 -2.96 19.56
N PRO A 104 -18.09 -2.61 19.44
CA PRO A 104 -18.49 -1.23 19.23
C PRO A 104 -17.89 -0.26 20.25
N GLU A 105 -17.74 -0.69 21.51
CA GLU A 105 -17.15 0.11 22.58
C GLU A 105 -15.67 0.44 22.31
N ASP A 106 -14.89 -0.54 21.81
CA ASP A 106 -13.47 -0.37 21.52
C ASP A 106 -13.26 0.61 20.34
N ILE A 107 -14.12 0.52 19.32
CA ILE A 107 -14.10 1.44 18.17
C ILE A 107 -14.50 2.85 18.63
N ALA A 108 -15.57 2.95 19.42
CA ALA A 108 -16.08 4.22 19.94
C ALA A 108 -14.99 4.92 20.78
N GLN A 109 -14.33 4.19 21.67
CA GLN A 109 -13.21 4.71 22.45
C GLN A 109 -12.04 5.16 21.56
N SER A 110 -11.70 4.40 20.52
CA SER A 110 -10.58 4.74 19.63
C SER A 110 -10.83 6.04 18.85
N LEU A 111 -12.06 6.22 18.37
CA LEU A 111 -12.48 7.36 17.54
C LEU A 111 -13.10 8.52 18.34
N HIS A 112 -13.22 8.39 19.66
CA HIS A 112 -13.96 9.33 20.53
C HIS A 112 -15.40 9.58 20.06
N LEU A 113 -16.06 8.51 19.61
CA LEU A 113 -17.48 8.50 19.23
C LEU A 113 -18.32 7.84 20.32
N GLN A 114 -19.65 7.90 20.18
CA GLN A 114 -20.54 7.13 21.04
C GLN A 114 -20.71 5.70 20.50
N PRO A 115 -20.87 4.66 21.35
CA PRO A 115 -21.15 3.31 20.87
C PRO A 115 -22.37 3.23 19.95
N SER A 116 -23.39 4.07 20.18
CA SER A 116 -24.57 4.20 19.33
C SER A 116 -24.26 4.73 17.93
N ASP A 117 -23.27 5.62 17.79
CA ASP A 117 -22.79 6.07 16.49
C ASP A 117 -22.22 4.90 15.69
N ILE A 118 -21.54 3.97 16.37
CA ILE A 118 -20.98 2.78 15.75
C ILE A 118 -22.11 1.86 15.29
N THR A 119 -22.97 1.41 16.20
CA THR A 119 -24.02 0.42 15.91
C THR A 119 -24.99 0.89 14.85
N THR A 120 -25.30 2.20 14.80
CA THR A 120 -26.26 2.77 13.84
C THR A 120 -25.69 2.90 12.44
N ASN A 121 -24.36 3.08 12.31
CA ASN A 121 -23.69 3.34 11.04
C ASN A 121 -22.79 2.19 10.57
N TRP A 122 -22.84 1.04 11.23
CA TRP A 122 -22.11 -0.17 10.88
C TRP A 122 -22.89 -0.98 9.84
N GLU A 123 -22.69 -0.65 8.57
CA GLU A 123 -23.41 -1.25 7.44
C GLU A 123 -22.68 -2.47 6.88
N THR A 124 -23.43 -3.36 6.20
CA THR A 124 -22.84 -4.44 5.38
C THR A 124 -22.98 -4.09 3.90
N ARG A 125 -21.85 -4.06 3.18
CA ARG A 125 -21.82 -3.92 1.71
C ARG A 125 -21.00 -5.06 1.14
N SER A 126 -21.52 -5.71 0.10
CA SER A 126 -20.80 -6.79 -0.61
C SER A 126 -20.28 -7.89 0.33
N GLY A 127 -21.04 -8.23 1.38
CA GLY A 127 -20.67 -9.26 2.37
C GLY A 127 -19.71 -8.81 3.48
N VAL A 128 -19.26 -7.55 3.48
CA VAL A 128 -18.29 -7.02 4.45
C VAL A 128 -18.92 -5.89 5.28
N LYS A 129 -18.67 -5.89 6.59
CA LYS A 129 -19.14 -4.85 7.51
C LYS A 129 -18.17 -3.67 7.60
N GLY A 130 -18.69 -2.47 7.84
CA GLY A 130 -17.87 -1.29 8.08
C GLY A 130 -18.66 0.02 8.10
N PHE A 131 -17.94 1.14 8.04
CA PHE A 131 -18.53 2.48 7.91
C PHE A 131 -18.60 2.91 6.45
N LEU A 132 -19.72 3.47 6.02
CA LEU A 132 -19.70 4.27 4.80
C LEU A 132 -18.90 5.56 5.01
N ALA A 133 -18.04 5.91 4.06
CA ALA A 133 -17.21 7.12 4.14
C ALA A 133 -18.04 8.40 4.37
N LYS A 134 -19.26 8.46 3.82
CA LYS A 134 -20.20 9.59 4.01
C LYS A 134 -20.40 9.94 5.50
N PHE A 135 -20.57 8.93 6.35
CA PHE A 135 -20.80 9.12 7.78
C PHE A 135 -19.55 9.71 8.45
N LEU A 136 -18.37 9.20 8.12
CA LEU A 136 -17.12 9.71 8.67
C LEU A 136 -16.80 11.12 8.15
N PHE A 137 -17.15 11.46 6.91
CA PHE A 137 -17.04 12.82 6.39
C PHE A 137 -17.92 13.81 7.18
N GLU A 138 -19.17 13.44 7.43
CA GLU A 138 -20.09 14.25 8.26
C GLU A 138 -19.56 14.41 9.69
N LYS A 139 -19.06 13.33 10.30
CA LYS A 139 -18.45 13.40 11.64
C LYS A 139 -17.20 14.28 11.67
N ALA A 140 -16.32 14.17 10.68
CA ALA A 140 -15.15 15.05 10.57
C ALA A 140 -15.57 16.53 10.44
N GLN A 141 -16.59 16.84 9.63
CA GLN A 141 -17.09 18.20 9.50
C GLN A 141 -17.65 18.74 10.83
N ASN A 142 -18.35 17.90 11.60
CA ASN A 142 -18.87 18.27 12.91
C ASN A 142 -17.74 18.57 13.91
N CYS A 143 -16.73 17.70 14.00
CA CYS A 143 -15.55 17.94 14.85
C CYS A 143 -14.84 19.24 14.47
N TRP A 144 -14.70 19.51 13.17
CA TRP A 144 -14.11 20.77 12.69
C TRP A 144 -14.91 22.00 13.14
N ASN A 145 -16.24 21.96 12.99
CA ASN A 145 -17.12 23.08 13.38
C ASN A 145 -17.14 23.31 14.90
N SER A 146 -17.00 22.24 15.68
CA SER A 146 -16.92 22.30 17.15
C SER A 146 -15.52 22.62 17.69
N LEU A 147 -14.51 22.77 16.81
CA LEU A 147 -13.10 22.97 17.16
C LEU A 147 -12.45 21.78 17.90
N ASP A 148 -13.02 20.58 17.77
CA ASP A 148 -12.50 19.33 18.32
C ASP A 148 -11.39 18.76 17.42
N LEU A 149 -10.25 19.46 17.35
CA LEU A 149 -9.17 19.17 16.39
C LEU A 149 -8.58 17.76 16.52
N GLN A 150 -8.47 17.23 17.74
CA GLN A 150 -7.93 15.88 17.96
C GLN A 150 -8.85 14.80 17.36
N ASP A 151 -10.15 14.95 17.49
CA ASP A 151 -11.13 13.98 17.01
C ASP A 151 -11.29 14.10 15.50
N PHE A 152 -11.25 15.33 15.00
CA PHE A 152 -11.13 15.62 13.58
C PHE A 152 -9.94 14.89 12.94
N GLU A 153 -8.74 15.04 13.50
CA GLU A 153 -7.53 14.36 13.00
C GLU A 153 -7.67 12.84 13.00
N LYS A 154 -8.24 12.25 14.06
CA LYS A 154 -8.47 10.80 14.15
C LYS A 154 -9.41 10.28 13.07
N ILE A 155 -10.53 10.98 12.84
CA ILE A 155 -11.51 10.61 11.83
C ILE A 155 -10.91 10.75 10.44
N VAL A 156 -10.15 11.82 10.18
CA VAL A 156 -9.41 11.99 8.91
C VAL A 156 -8.39 10.87 8.73
N ALA A 157 -7.66 10.48 9.77
CA ALA A 157 -6.74 9.36 9.69
C ALA A 157 -7.44 8.05 9.31
N LEU A 158 -8.59 7.72 9.91
CA LEU A 158 -9.37 6.54 9.54
C LEU A 158 -9.89 6.61 8.10
N LEU A 159 -10.34 7.79 7.65
CA LEU A 159 -10.73 8.02 6.25
C LEU A 159 -9.55 7.76 5.30
N ILE A 160 -8.33 8.19 5.63
CA ILE A 160 -7.14 7.91 4.82
C ILE A 160 -6.85 6.40 4.79
N TYR A 161 -7.00 5.70 5.91
CA TYR A 161 -6.86 4.25 5.96
C TYR A 161 -7.81 3.55 4.96
N GLY A 162 -9.12 3.85 5.01
CA GLY A 162 -10.09 3.14 4.16
C GLY A 162 -10.24 3.67 2.72
N MET A 163 -9.81 4.90 2.44
CA MET A 163 -9.96 5.51 1.11
C MET A 163 -8.65 5.56 0.32
N VAL A 164 -7.49 5.44 0.98
CA VAL A 164 -6.18 5.56 0.35
C VAL A 164 -5.30 4.34 0.59
N LEU A 165 -5.19 3.85 1.83
CA LEU A 165 -4.35 2.69 2.15
C LEU A 165 -4.99 1.37 1.68
N PHE A 166 -6.27 1.19 2.03
CA PHE A 166 -7.07 0.00 1.75
C PHE A 166 -8.33 0.37 0.96
N PRO A 167 -8.18 0.91 -0.26
CA PRO A 167 -9.30 1.52 -0.97
C PRO A 167 -10.39 0.50 -1.32
N ASN A 168 -11.64 0.93 -1.16
CA ASN A 168 -12.84 0.17 -1.51
C ASN A 168 -13.74 0.97 -2.49
N PRO A 169 -14.15 0.41 -3.65
CA PRO A 169 -15.05 1.03 -4.62
C PRO A 169 -16.40 1.44 -4.04
N ASP A 170 -16.90 0.71 -3.04
CA ASP A 170 -18.15 0.99 -2.35
C ASP A 170 -18.00 2.14 -1.34
N GLN A 171 -16.81 2.73 -1.22
CA GLN A 171 -16.43 3.74 -0.23
C GLN A 171 -16.74 3.30 1.21
N LEU A 172 -16.59 1.99 1.44
CA LEU A 172 -16.73 1.37 2.75
C LEU A 172 -15.35 1.29 3.42
N ILE A 173 -15.24 1.87 4.61
CA ILE A 173 -14.13 1.64 5.53
C ILE A 173 -14.46 0.35 6.27
N ASP A 174 -13.96 -0.77 5.74
CA ASP A 174 -14.31 -2.10 6.24
C ASP A 174 -13.71 -2.42 7.62
N VAL A 175 -14.25 -3.47 8.25
CA VAL A 175 -13.82 -3.93 9.57
C VAL A 175 -12.33 -4.30 9.61
N ASN A 176 -11.76 -4.81 8.53
CA ASN A 176 -10.33 -5.16 8.46
C ASN A 176 -9.47 -3.90 8.50
N THR A 177 -9.89 -2.84 7.79
CA THR A 177 -9.27 -1.52 7.86
C THR A 177 -9.29 -0.97 9.29
N VAL A 178 -10.39 -1.12 10.02
CA VAL A 178 -10.48 -0.72 11.44
C VAL A 178 -9.53 -1.54 12.32
N LYS A 179 -9.47 -2.86 12.11
CA LYS A 179 -8.54 -3.77 12.81
C LYS A 179 -7.08 -3.40 12.57
N ILE A 180 -6.72 -2.87 11.40
CA ILE A 180 -5.36 -2.44 11.07
C ILE A 180 -5.08 -1.03 11.61
N PHE A 181 -6.09 -0.15 11.60
CA PHE A 181 -6.01 1.21 12.10
C PHE A 181 -5.70 1.28 13.60
N MET A 182 -6.39 0.47 14.42
CA MET A 182 -6.24 0.49 15.88
C MET A 182 -4.81 0.20 16.38
N PRO A 183 -4.11 -0.87 15.93
CA PRO A 183 -2.74 -1.16 16.34
C PRO A 183 -1.67 -0.37 15.55
N ARG A 184 -2.06 0.38 14.51
CA ARG A 184 -1.15 1.19 13.66
C ARG A 184 0.01 0.41 13.03
N ASN A 185 -0.19 -0.87 12.72
CA ASN A 185 0.81 -1.74 12.09
C ASN A 185 0.44 -2.07 10.63
N SER A 186 0.27 -1.03 9.80
CA SER A 186 -0.27 -1.19 8.44
C SER A 186 0.77 -1.55 7.39
N VAL A 187 2.06 -1.34 7.65
CA VAL A 187 3.13 -1.49 6.64
C VAL A 187 3.19 -2.90 6.03
N PRO A 188 3.17 -4.01 6.80
CA PRO A 188 3.18 -5.35 6.22
C PRO A 188 1.97 -5.62 5.32
N THR A 189 0.79 -5.23 5.79
CA THR A 189 -0.47 -5.40 5.04
C THR A 189 -0.51 -4.54 3.79
N LEU A 190 0.06 -3.33 3.82
CA LEU A 190 0.14 -2.44 2.65
C LEU A 190 1.03 -3.03 1.56
N LEU A 191 2.18 -3.59 1.93
CA LEU A 191 3.07 -4.24 0.98
C LEU A 191 2.39 -5.47 0.36
N GLU A 192 1.71 -6.27 1.18
CA GLU A 192 0.90 -7.39 0.73
C GLU A 192 -0.13 -6.94 -0.31
N ASP A 193 -1.02 -6.01 0.07
CA ASP A 193 -2.19 -5.62 -0.72
C ASP A 193 -1.74 -5.07 -2.08
N ILE A 194 -0.61 -4.37 -2.13
CA ILE A 194 0.01 -3.90 -3.37
C ILE A 194 0.48 -5.06 -4.23
N LEU A 195 1.35 -5.93 -3.72
CA LEU A 195 1.91 -7.04 -4.50
C LEU A 195 0.83 -8.03 -4.94
N HIS A 196 -0.09 -8.37 -4.05
CA HIS A 196 -1.22 -9.25 -4.29
C HIS A 196 -2.19 -8.65 -5.33
N SER A 197 -2.56 -7.36 -5.21
CA SER A 197 -3.40 -6.69 -6.20
C SER A 197 -2.74 -6.69 -7.58
N PHE A 198 -1.43 -6.43 -7.66
CA PHE A 198 -0.70 -6.47 -8.93
C PHE A 198 -0.66 -7.89 -9.51
N HIS A 199 -0.35 -8.90 -8.70
CA HIS A 199 -0.35 -10.30 -9.12
C HIS A 199 -1.71 -10.71 -9.69
N THR A 200 -2.77 -10.57 -8.90
CA THR A 200 -4.12 -11.02 -9.27
C THR A 200 -4.64 -10.28 -10.50
N ARG A 201 -4.38 -8.96 -10.63
CA ARG A 201 -4.77 -8.22 -11.84
C ARG A 201 -3.92 -8.58 -13.06
N THR A 202 -2.66 -8.97 -12.87
CA THR A 202 -1.78 -9.43 -13.96
C THR A 202 -2.28 -10.78 -14.50
N MET A 203 -2.60 -11.72 -13.61
CA MET A 203 -3.16 -13.03 -13.98
C MET A 203 -4.51 -12.88 -14.69
N ARG A 204 -5.41 -12.02 -14.17
CA ARG A 204 -6.73 -11.78 -14.76
C ARG A 204 -6.70 -10.89 -16.02
N LYS A 205 -5.59 -10.19 -16.29
CA LYS A 205 -5.39 -9.24 -17.41
C LYS A 205 -6.45 -8.13 -17.50
N ARG A 206 -7.12 -7.79 -16.39
CA ARG A 206 -8.11 -6.70 -16.28
C ARG A 206 -8.47 -6.41 -14.82
N GLY A 207 -9.13 -5.28 -14.59
CA GLY A 207 -9.84 -4.99 -13.34
C GLY A 207 -9.41 -3.71 -12.66
N ILE A 208 -9.73 -3.58 -11.38
CA ILE A 208 -9.39 -2.43 -10.55
C ILE A 208 -8.22 -2.82 -9.64
N LEU A 209 -7.21 -1.95 -9.51
CA LEU A 209 -6.17 -2.06 -8.50
C LEU A 209 -6.70 -1.56 -7.17
N MET A 210 -6.77 -2.47 -6.20
CA MET A 210 -7.46 -2.27 -4.93
C MET A 210 -6.43 -2.12 -3.80
N CYS A 211 -5.44 -1.28 -4.01
CA CYS A 211 -4.28 -1.10 -3.14
C CYS A 211 -3.83 0.36 -3.11
N CYS A 212 -2.90 0.70 -2.22
CA CYS A 212 -2.38 2.05 -2.08
C CYS A 212 -1.48 2.48 -3.26
N THR A 213 -2.08 2.95 -4.35
CA THR A 213 -1.34 3.35 -5.57
C THR A 213 -0.50 4.61 -5.36
N THR A 214 -0.89 5.49 -4.43
CA THR A 214 -0.14 6.70 -4.08
C THR A 214 1.15 6.36 -3.35
N LEU A 215 1.14 5.41 -2.41
CA LEU A 215 2.34 4.92 -1.74
C LEU A 215 3.30 4.30 -2.76
N LEU A 216 2.79 3.40 -3.61
CA LEU A 216 3.62 2.77 -4.65
C LEU A 216 4.18 3.80 -5.64
N THR A 217 3.39 4.82 -6.01
CA THR A 217 3.84 5.94 -6.85
C THR A 217 5.00 6.68 -6.20
N ARG A 218 4.87 7.04 -4.92
CA ARG A 218 5.91 7.77 -4.18
C ARG A 218 7.20 6.95 -4.06
N TRP A 219 7.07 5.68 -3.72
CA TRP A 219 8.19 4.73 -3.70
C TRP A 219 8.89 4.67 -5.07
N PHE A 220 8.14 4.46 -6.14
CA PHE A 220 8.73 4.35 -7.48
C PHE A 220 9.45 5.64 -7.88
N ILE A 221 8.81 6.80 -7.65
CA ILE A 221 9.39 8.11 -7.93
C ILE A 221 10.68 8.35 -7.14
N SER A 222 10.80 7.87 -5.89
CA SER A 222 12.03 8.05 -5.11
C SER A 222 13.26 7.36 -5.72
N HIS A 223 13.07 6.35 -6.57
CA HIS A 223 14.16 5.68 -7.29
C HIS A 223 14.49 6.31 -8.64
N LEU A 224 13.67 7.24 -9.14
CA LEU A 224 13.86 7.84 -10.46
C LEU A 224 14.79 9.06 -10.41
N PRO A 225 15.63 9.26 -11.44
CA PRO A 225 16.45 10.46 -11.55
C PRO A 225 15.59 11.69 -11.92
N GLN A 226 16.08 12.87 -11.57
CA GLN A 226 15.30 14.10 -11.73
C GLN A 226 15.08 14.49 -13.20
N SER A 227 15.95 14.05 -14.11
CA SER A 227 15.77 14.19 -15.56
C SER A 227 14.50 13.51 -16.06
N VAL A 228 14.17 12.34 -15.50
CA VAL A 228 12.91 11.67 -15.78
C VAL A 228 11.79 12.55 -15.26
N LEU A 229 11.78 12.88 -13.97
CA LEU A 229 10.65 13.54 -13.30
C LEU A 229 10.27 14.91 -13.90
N LYS A 230 11.25 15.72 -14.31
CA LYS A 230 11.00 17.02 -14.96
C LYS A 230 10.29 16.91 -16.31
N ASN A 231 10.63 15.88 -17.10
CA ASN A 231 10.07 15.61 -18.42
C ASN A 231 10.05 16.82 -19.38
N GLU A 232 11.18 17.52 -19.51
CA GLU A 232 11.29 18.74 -20.34
C GLU A 232 10.88 18.52 -21.82
N GLN A 233 11.04 17.29 -22.31
CA GLN A 233 10.69 16.89 -23.69
C GLN A 233 9.23 16.46 -23.88
N GLY A 234 8.41 16.43 -22.82
CA GLY A 234 7.01 15.98 -22.91
C GLY A 234 6.83 14.52 -23.34
N SER A 235 7.83 13.66 -23.09
CA SER A 235 7.81 12.26 -23.51
C SER A 235 6.87 11.41 -22.65
N ARG A 236 6.38 10.29 -23.22
CA ARG A 236 5.55 9.32 -22.50
C ARG A 236 6.36 8.60 -21.43
N TRP A 237 5.70 8.20 -20.33
CA TRP A 237 6.34 7.42 -19.27
C TRP A 237 7.05 6.16 -19.76
N SER A 238 6.43 5.41 -20.69
CA SER A 238 7.06 4.22 -21.25
C SER A 238 8.38 4.52 -21.96
N GLN A 239 8.49 5.65 -22.66
CA GLN A 239 9.73 6.04 -23.33
C GLN A 239 10.79 6.42 -22.30
N ARG A 240 10.42 7.28 -21.35
CA ARG A 240 11.32 7.75 -20.27
C ARG A 240 11.88 6.61 -19.43
N LEU A 241 11.07 5.61 -19.09
CA LEU A 241 11.51 4.48 -18.27
C LEU A 241 12.36 3.47 -19.05
N MET A 242 12.07 3.27 -20.34
CA MET A 242 12.82 2.33 -21.18
C MET A 242 14.23 2.81 -21.54
N THR A 243 14.52 4.11 -21.41
CA THR A 243 15.87 4.64 -21.62
C THR A 243 16.77 4.53 -20.40
N LEU A 244 16.22 4.23 -19.21
CA LEU A 244 16.98 4.16 -17.98
C LEU A 244 17.83 2.89 -17.91
N LYS A 245 19.06 3.07 -17.43
CA LYS A 245 20.00 2.01 -17.08
C LYS A 245 20.07 1.85 -15.57
N TYR A 246 20.68 0.76 -15.11
CA TYR A 246 20.91 0.53 -13.68
C TYR A 246 21.67 1.69 -13.02
N SER A 247 22.58 2.36 -13.73
CA SER A 247 23.37 3.49 -13.23
C SER A 247 22.57 4.77 -13.00
N ASP A 248 21.39 4.89 -13.62
CA ASP A 248 20.53 6.07 -13.52
C ASP A 248 19.59 6.01 -12.31
N ILE A 249 19.47 4.83 -11.69
CA ILE A 249 18.55 4.57 -10.59
C ILE A 249 19.15 5.03 -9.27
N ASN A 250 18.33 5.77 -8.51
CA ASN A 250 18.65 6.09 -7.13
C ASN A 250 18.42 4.84 -6.27
N TRP A 251 19.45 4.01 -6.14
CA TRP A 251 19.38 2.76 -5.39
C TRP A 251 19.10 3.01 -3.91
N CYS A 252 19.98 3.80 -3.27
CA CYS A 252 19.90 4.06 -1.84
C CYS A 252 19.42 5.47 -1.59
N SER A 253 18.30 5.59 -0.89
CA SER A 253 17.92 6.88 -0.32
C SER A 253 18.91 7.23 0.79
N ARG A 254 19.51 8.42 0.75
CA ARG A 254 20.41 8.92 1.81
C ARG A 254 19.76 8.97 3.21
N SER A 255 18.43 8.84 3.27
CA SER A 255 17.69 8.81 4.53
C SER A 255 17.65 7.43 5.19
N ILE A 256 18.08 6.37 4.49
CA ILE A 256 18.15 4.98 4.96
C ILE A 256 19.60 4.71 5.38
N GLU A 257 20.02 5.28 6.51
CA GLU A 257 21.29 4.92 7.16
C GLU A 257 20.99 3.95 8.31
N ASN A 258 21.75 2.85 8.42
CA ASN A 258 21.62 1.82 9.47
C ASN A 258 20.23 1.16 9.56
N VAL A 259 19.60 0.89 8.41
CA VAL A 259 18.30 0.22 8.38
C VAL A 259 18.47 -1.28 8.61
N ILE A 260 17.66 -1.82 9.53
CA ILE A 260 17.51 -3.25 9.76
C ILE A 260 16.61 -3.78 8.64
N ILE A 261 17.15 -4.69 7.83
CA ILE A 261 16.47 -5.26 6.67
C ILE A 261 16.02 -6.68 7.02
N VAL A 262 14.78 -7.02 6.71
CA VAL A 262 14.30 -8.40 6.77
C VAL A 262 14.90 -9.18 5.60
N GLU A 263 15.81 -10.12 5.88
CA GLU A 263 16.44 -10.95 4.84
C GLU A 263 15.69 -12.26 4.56
N HIS A 264 15.06 -12.86 5.56
CA HIS A 264 14.34 -14.13 5.46
C HIS A 264 13.36 -14.32 6.62
N CYS A 265 12.44 -15.29 6.50
CA CYS A 265 11.52 -15.68 7.56
C CYS A 265 11.84 -17.09 8.06
N ARG A 266 12.47 -17.20 9.24
CA ARG A 266 12.96 -18.47 9.80
C ARG A 266 13.89 -19.18 8.79
N GLU A 267 13.53 -20.38 8.34
CA GLU A 267 14.29 -21.17 7.37
C GLU A 267 13.91 -20.85 5.91
N PHE A 268 12.90 -20.02 5.68
CA PHE A 268 12.42 -19.66 4.35
C PHE A 268 13.02 -18.33 3.89
N SER A 269 13.68 -18.32 2.73
CA SER A 269 14.24 -17.08 2.17
C SER A 269 13.18 -16.05 1.76
N ASN A 270 11.93 -16.50 1.55
CA ASN A 270 10.81 -15.61 1.28
C ASN A 270 10.11 -15.19 2.58
N VAL A 271 9.64 -13.94 2.59
CA VAL A 271 8.86 -13.38 3.70
C VAL A 271 7.38 -13.49 3.38
N PRO A 272 6.57 -14.19 4.21
CA PRO A 272 5.12 -14.24 4.04
C PRO A 272 4.51 -12.90 4.45
N LEU A 273 3.59 -12.39 3.62
CA LEU A 273 2.80 -11.21 3.91
C LEU A 273 1.31 -11.57 3.86
N LEU A 274 0.54 -11.00 4.79
CA LEU A 274 -0.91 -11.14 4.85
C LEU A 274 -1.57 -9.76 4.75
N GLY A 275 -2.57 -9.69 3.88
CA GLY A 275 -3.34 -8.48 3.62
C GLY A 275 -4.82 -8.70 3.83
N ILE A 276 -5.64 -7.76 3.38
CA ILE A 276 -7.09 -7.79 3.65
C ILE A 276 -7.85 -8.78 2.77
N ARG A 277 -7.23 -9.25 1.67
CA ARG A 277 -7.86 -10.15 0.69
C ARG A 277 -7.18 -11.51 0.52
N GLY A 278 -5.97 -11.67 1.03
CA GLY A 278 -5.16 -12.84 0.75
C GLY A 278 -3.79 -12.76 1.40
N GLY A 279 -2.90 -13.60 0.88
CA GLY A 279 -1.50 -13.58 1.23
C GLY A 279 -0.61 -13.73 0.00
N ILE A 280 0.59 -13.15 0.07
CA ILE A 280 1.64 -13.32 -0.92
C ILE A 280 3.01 -13.35 -0.23
N THR A 281 3.91 -14.20 -0.71
CA THR A 281 5.32 -14.16 -0.26
C THR A 281 6.12 -13.18 -1.11
N TYR A 282 7.11 -12.46 -0.57
CA TYR A 282 8.09 -11.75 -1.40
C TYR A 282 9.52 -12.14 -1.03
N ASN A 283 10.45 -11.97 -1.98
CA ASN A 283 11.86 -12.27 -1.78
C ASN A 283 12.64 -10.96 -1.52
N PRO A 284 12.98 -10.63 -0.26
CA PRO A 284 13.69 -9.41 0.06
C PRO A 284 15.14 -9.39 -0.46
N CYS A 285 15.74 -10.55 -0.76
CA CYS A 285 17.09 -10.61 -1.33
C CYS A 285 17.19 -9.90 -2.70
N LEU A 286 16.08 -9.81 -3.44
CA LEU A 286 16.00 -9.06 -4.70
C LEU A 286 16.18 -7.55 -4.51
N ALA A 287 15.89 -7.04 -3.31
CA ALA A 287 15.91 -5.63 -2.93
C ALA A 287 17.25 -5.17 -2.34
N LEU A 288 18.22 -6.07 -2.07
CA LEU A 288 19.49 -5.73 -1.40
C LEU A 288 20.25 -4.55 -2.03
N ARG A 289 20.17 -4.41 -3.36
CA ARG A 289 20.77 -3.26 -4.07
C ARG A 289 20.17 -1.92 -3.68
N GLN A 290 18.86 -1.86 -3.37
CA GLN A 290 18.21 -0.64 -2.88
C GLN A 290 18.77 -0.18 -1.52
N PHE A 291 19.48 -1.08 -0.83
CA PHE A 291 20.15 -0.80 0.45
C PHE A 291 21.68 -0.75 0.34
N GLY A 292 22.23 -0.80 -0.88
CA GLY A 292 23.66 -0.65 -1.13
C GLY A 292 24.46 -1.94 -0.97
N TYR A 293 23.77 -3.07 -0.80
CA TYR A 293 24.40 -4.39 -0.71
C TYR A 293 24.43 -5.07 -2.09
N ALA A 294 25.50 -5.81 -2.36
CA ALA A 294 25.56 -6.69 -3.51
C ALA A 294 24.49 -7.79 -3.38
N ARG A 295 23.97 -8.26 -4.54
CA ARG A 295 23.14 -9.47 -4.54
C ARG A 295 24.02 -10.65 -4.19
N ARG A 296 23.55 -11.51 -3.27
CA ARG A 296 24.34 -12.62 -2.72
C ARG A 296 24.42 -13.83 -3.68
N ASP A 297 23.38 -14.06 -4.50
CA ASP A 297 23.25 -15.29 -5.31
C ASP A 297 22.90 -15.03 -6.80
N ASP A 298 23.19 -16.01 -7.66
CA ASP A 298 22.79 -16.01 -9.08
C ASP A 298 21.26 -16.21 -9.22
N LEU A 299 20.67 -15.63 -10.28
CA LEU A 299 19.21 -15.61 -10.54
C LEU A 299 18.52 -16.99 -10.45
N HIS A 300 19.26 -18.08 -10.64
CA HIS A 300 18.75 -19.45 -10.61
C HIS A 300 18.56 -20.01 -9.18
N GLU A 301 19.34 -19.56 -8.19
CA GLU A 301 19.17 -19.96 -6.78
C GLU A 301 18.04 -19.16 -6.09
N MET A 302 17.64 -18.03 -6.68
CA MET A 302 16.56 -17.17 -6.19
C MET A 302 15.15 -17.59 -6.65
N LEU A 303 15.03 -18.65 -7.46
CA LEU A 303 13.76 -19.19 -8.00
C LEU A 303 12.96 -19.98 -6.96
N ILE A 304 12.82 -19.45 -5.74
CA ILE A 304 11.87 -20.01 -4.79
C ILE A 304 10.49 -19.60 -5.26
N GLN A 305 9.72 -20.59 -5.75
CA GLN A 305 8.36 -20.37 -6.22
C GLN A 305 7.56 -19.67 -5.12
N GLY A 306 7.17 -18.44 -5.41
CA GLY A 306 6.33 -17.66 -4.52
C GLY A 306 4.96 -18.31 -4.33
N LEU A 307 4.38 -18.11 -3.15
CA LEU A 307 3.02 -18.53 -2.84
C LEU A 307 2.10 -17.31 -2.82
N VAL A 308 0.91 -17.45 -3.40
CA VAL A 308 -0.14 -16.44 -3.44
C VAL A 308 -1.50 -17.12 -3.33
N PHE A 309 -2.42 -16.55 -2.55
CA PHE A 309 -3.78 -17.09 -2.38
C PHE A 309 -4.77 -15.98 -2.01
N ASP A 310 -6.03 -16.14 -2.45
CA ASP A 310 -7.17 -15.30 -2.04
C ASP A 310 -7.88 -15.96 -0.84
N TYR A 311 -8.33 -15.20 0.17
CA TYR A 311 -9.07 -15.77 1.32
C TYR A 311 -10.37 -16.48 0.92
N GLU A 312 -11.04 -16.00 -0.13
CA GLU A 312 -12.29 -16.60 -0.63
C GLU A 312 -12.08 -17.99 -1.26
N ASN A 313 -10.83 -18.34 -1.62
CA ASN A 313 -10.49 -19.59 -2.32
C ASN A 313 -9.31 -20.32 -1.67
N ASP A 314 -9.15 -20.21 -0.34
CA ASP A 314 -8.04 -20.84 0.40
C ASP A 314 -8.35 -22.30 0.79
N ASP A 315 -8.72 -23.13 -0.18
CA ASP A 315 -9.08 -24.54 0.04
C ASP A 315 -7.90 -25.38 0.60
N GLN A 316 -6.66 -24.92 0.36
CA GLN A 316 -5.43 -25.60 0.78
C GLN A 316 -4.94 -25.14 2.17
N GLY A 317 -5.65 -24.21 2.82
CA GLY A 317 -5.26 -23.70 4.14
C GLY A 317 -3.90 -22.98 4.14
N HIS A 318 -3.54 -22.32 3.04
CA HIS A 318 -2.30 -21.56 2.93
C HIS A 318 -2.20 -20.45 3.98
N ARG A 319 -3.34 -19.84 4.34
CA ARG A 319 -3.39 -18.82 5.39
C ARG A 319 -2.80 -19.30 6.70
N GLN A 320 -3.14 -20.51 7.12
CA GLN A 320 -2.64 -21.06 8.39
C GLN A 320 -1.12 -21.30 8.37
N ARG A 321 -0.52 -21.45 7.18
CA ARG A 321 0.93 -21.60 7.01
C ARG A 321 1.68 -20.27 7.07
N PHE A 322 0.97 -19.15 6.92
CA PHE A 322 1.55 -17.79 6.97
C PHE A 322 1.53 -17.20 8.39
N ILE A 323 0.77 -17.80 9.31
CA ILE A 323 0.62 -17.37 10.72
C ILE A 323 1.60 -18.14 11.60
#